data_AF-A0A7J8EM29-F1
#
_entry.id   AF-A0A7J8EM29-F1
#
_cell.length_a   1.000
_cell.length_b   1.000
_cell.length_c   1.000
_cell.angle_alpha   90.00
_cell.angle_beta   90.00
_cell.angle_gamma   90.00
#
_symmetry.space_group_name_H-M   'P 1'
#
loop_
_entity.id
_entity.type
_entity.pdbx_description
1 polymer ?
#
loop_
_entity_poly.entity_id
_entity_poly.type
_entity_poly.pdbx_seq_one_letter_code
_entity_poly.pdbx_strand_id
1 'polypeptide(L)'
;MDQECYPQVQCHHHIVQQPQIIHSPYCQQSHSSQEMQTITGSDLISTSTGNELHPGESSHIQEQVIIQDDGPEKLDPKYFGELLADLSRKNTDLYHCLLEHMQRIGGSKQDFECTDESEDIESLIPKGLSEFTKQQIRYILQMRGMSDKSLRLVLSTFSNIREELGHLQNDLTSLENDKLRLEKDVAFKETQIKEHEELLASVRANNRQQQQGLQESTSKCQALEENNISLRHTLSDMEYRLKELEYCKHNLEQENKNLRMQVSETCTGPMLQAKMDEIGNHYMEMVKSLRMEKDREICKLRTQLNQYQKDVSRREGSCSDFQFKLHELTSLLEEKDSLIKRQSEELSKLRQEIYSSHNQPSSGGRTTITTKKYRTQYPILGLLYDDYEYIPPGSDTQTIMIEKTEDKWTCP
;
A
#
# COMPACT_ATOMS: atom_id res chain seq x y z
N MET A 1 27.81 -38.12 6.08
CA MET A 1 28.06 -36.80 6.70
C MET A 1 27.68 -35.73 5.66
N ASP A 2 26.53 -35.86 4.99
CA ASP A 2 25.17 -35.46 5.42
C ASP A 2 25.08 -33.92 5.39
N GLN A 3 24.14 -33.25 4.72
CA GLN A 3 22.74 -33.60 4.49
C GLN A 3 22.17 -32.62 3.44
N GLU A 4 21.65 -33.12 2.32
CA GLU A 4 20.87 -32.32 1.36
C GLU A 4 19.47 -32.07 1.95
N CYS A 5 19.11 -30.80 2.09
CA CYS A 5 17.82 -30.36 2.61
C CYS A 5 16.83 -30.16 1.45
N TYR A 6 15.97 -31.14 1.22
CA TYR A 6 14.81 -31.01 0.33
C TYR A 6 13.60 -30.49 1.13
N PRO A 7 12.82 -29.53 0.61
CA PRO A 7 11.57 -29.14 1.26
C PRO A 7 10.50 -30.21 1.01
N GLN A 8 10.11 -30.87 2.11
CA GLN A 8 9.05 -31.86 2.15
C GLN A 8 7.68 -31.16 2.05
N VAL A 9 7.06 -31.19 0.88
CA VAL A 9 5.67 -30.74 0.68
C VAL A 9 4.74 -31.79 1.25
N GLN A 10 4.20 -31.53 2.44
CA GLN A 10 3.28 -32.41 3.14
C GLN A 10 1.85 -32.22 2.61
N CYS A 11 1.50 -32.92 1.54
CA CYS A 11 0.13 -33.02 1.05
C CYS A 11 -0.75 -33.77 2.08
N HIS A 12 -1.47 -33.02 2.91
CA HIS A 12 -2.53 -33.56 3.75
C HIS A 12 -3.67 -34.06 2.84
N HIS A 13 -3.69 -35.37 2.60
CA HIS A 13 -4.84 -36.05 2.00
C HIS A 13 -6.01 -35.96 2.98
N HIS A 14 -6.95 -35.05 2.74
CA HIS A 14 -8.27 -35.14 3.34
C HIS A 14 -8.98 -36.34 2.71
N ILE A 15 -9.09 -37.41 3.48
CA ILE A 15 -10.03 -38.50 3.21
C ILE A 15 -11.43 -37.89 3.31
N VAL A 16 -12.03 -37.60 2.15
CA VAL A 16 -13.45 -37.26 2.07
C VAL A 16 -14.21 -38.55 2.35
N GLN A 17 -14.68 -38.70 3.59
CA GLN A 17 -15.70 -39.67 3.95
C GLN A 17 -16.94 -39.41 3.08
N GLN A 18 -17.39 -40.47 2.43
CA GLN A 18 -18.63 -40.55 1.68
C GLN A 18 -19.81 -40.15 2.61
N PRO A 19 -20.72 -39.24 2.21
CA PRO A 19 -21.88 -38.95 3.04
C PRO A 19 -22.83 -40.14 2.96
N GLN A 20 -23.14 -40.73 4.11
CA GLN A 20 -24.25 -41.67 4.24
C GLN A 20 -25.57 -40.91 4.09
N ILE A 21 -26.37 -41.32 3.12
CA ILE A 21 -27.71 -40.79 2.87
C ILE A 21 -28.61 -41.29 4.01
N ILE A 22 -28.85 -40.41 4.99
CA ILE A 22 -29.87 -40.62 6.02
C ILE A 22 -31.20 -40.14 5.43
N HIS A 23 -32.11 -41.08 5.16
CA HIS A 23 -33.51 -40.75 4.90
C HIS A 23 -34.15 -40.23 6.20
N SER A 24 -34.60 -38.98 6.17
CA SER A 24 -35.51 -38.42 7.18
C SER A 24 -36.89 -38.16 6.56
N PRO A 25 -38.00 -38.59 7.19
CA PRO A 25 -39.34 -38.35 6.68
C PRO A 25 -39.93 -37.12 7.37
N TYR A 26 -40.03 -35.98 6.69
CA TYR A 26 -40.93 -34.91 7.12
C TYR A 26 -41.29 -33.99 5.95
N CYS A 27 -42.49 -34.17 5.40
CA CYS A 27 -43.13 -33.18 4.54
C CYS A 27 -44.21 -32.50 5.38
N GLN A 28 -43.96 -31.24 5.76
CA GLN A 28 -44.95 -30.37 6.37
C GLN A 28 -45.69 -29.60 5.26
N GLN A 29 -47.00 -29.72 5.36
CA GLN A 29 -48.06 -29.01 4.68
C GLN A 29 -47.79 -27.51 4.49
N SER A 30 -48.05 -26.98 3.30
CA SER A 30 -48.32 -25.56 3.10
C SER A 30 -49.32 -25.38 1.96
N HIS A 31 -50.46 -24.81 2.33
CA HIS A 31 -51.58 -24.44 1.49
C HIS A 31 -51.24 -23.23 0.61
N SER A 32 -51.81 -23.17 -0.58
CA SER A 32 -52.23 -21.89 -1.17
C SER A 32 -53.48 -22.09 -2.01
N SER A 33 -54.47 -21.25 -1.73
CA SER A 33 -55.83 -21.26 -2.30
C SER A 33 -56.03 -20.03 -3.19
N GLN A 34 -57.04 -20.15 -4.06
CA GLN A 34 -57.66 -19.16 -4.96
C GLN A 34 -56.94 -19.00 -6.32
N GLU A 35 -57.63 -18.97 -7.47
CA GLU A 35 -59.00 -18.48 -7.71
C GLU A 35 -59.61 -19.09 -8.99
N MET A 36 -60.95 -19.15 -9.03
CA MET A 36 -61.76 -19.65 -10.15
C MET A 36 -61.72 -18.71 -11.36
N GLN A 37 -61.79 -19.27 -12.57
CA GLN A 37 -62.53 -18.68 -13.69
C GLN A 37 -63.07 -19.76 -14.63
N THR A 38 -64.39 -19.93 -14.57
CA THR A 38 -65.24 -20.65 -15.52
C THR A 38 -65.46 -19.79 -16.75
N ILE A 39 -65.30 -20.37 -17.95
CA ILE A 39 -65.79 -19.79 -19.20
C ILE A 39 -66.87 -20.69 -19.80
N THR A 40 -67.97 -20.01 -20.11
CA THR A 40 -69.29 -20.42 -20.56
C THR A 40 -69.38 -20.63 -22.08
N GLY A 41 -70.33 -21.46 -22.52
CA GLY A 41 -70.84 -21.58 -23.90
C GLY A 41 -71.37 -23.00 -24.15
N SER A 42 -72.56 -23.39 -23.66
CA SER A 42 -73.89 -23.22 -24.28
C SER A 42 -73.99 -23.79 -25.71
N ASP A 43 -74.68 -24.93 -25.87
CA ASP A 43 -76.02 -24.95 -26.48
C ASP A 43 -76.73 -26.30 -26.24
N LEU A 44 -77.93 -26.19 -25.64
CA LEU A 44 -78.95 -27.21 -25.47
C LEU A 44 -80.07 -26.92 -26.47
N ILE A 45 -80.47 -27.91 -27.28
CA ILE A 45 -81.85 -27.99 -27.79
C ILE A 45 -82.33 -29.45 -27.70
N SER A 46 -83.02 -29.73 -26.61
CA SER A 46 -84.05 -30.78 -26.52
C SER A 46 -85.34 -30.23 -27.09
N THR A 47 -85.96 -30.95 -28.02
CA THR A 47 -87.37 -30.76 -28.37
C THR A 47 -88.13 -32.02 -27.98
N SER A 48 -88.81 -31.96 -26.83
CA SER A 48 -90.07 -32.68 -26.64
C SER A 48 -91.20 -31.68 -26.80
N THR A 49 -92.19 -32.03 -27.60
CA THR A 49 -93.48 -31.33 -27.64
C THR A 49 -94.53 -32.42 -27.66
N GLY A 50 -95.15 -32.63 -26.50
CA GLY A 50 -96.37 -33.40 -26.37
C GLY A 50 -97.55 -32.56 -26.82
N ASN A 51 -98.51 -33.20 -27.47
CA ASN A 51 -99.89 -32.76 -27.53
C ASN A 51 -100.74 -33.88 -26.91
N GLU A 52 -101.34 -33.58 -25.75
CA GLU A 52 -102.54 -34.24 -25.27
C GLU A 52 -103.74 -33.78 -26.10
N LEU A 53 -104.71 -34.65 -26.37
CA LEU A 53 -106.09 -34.52 -25.89
C LEU A 53 -107.06 -35.47 -26.62
N HIS A 54 -107.78 -36.19 -25.77
CA HIS A 54 -109.10 -36.77 -25.87
C HIS A 54 -109.36 -38.17 -26.48
N PRO A 55 -110.10 -39.02 -25.73
CA PRO A 55 -110.61 -40.31 -26.15
C PRO A 55 -112.00 -40.16 -26.79
N GLY A 56 -112.26 -40.88 -27.86
CA GLY A 56 -113.54 -40.83 -28.54
C GLY A 56 -113.71 -41.95 -29.57
N GLU A 57 -114.63 -42.84 -29.23
CA GLU A 57 -115.52 -43.56 -30.15
C GLU A 57 -114.93 -44.65 -31.07
N SER A 58 -115.18 -45.89 -30.63
CA SER A 58 -116.04 -46.82 -31.37
C SER A 58 -115.91 -46.85 -32.89
N SER A 59 -115.13 -47.82 -33.37
CA SER A 59 -115.63 -48.67 -34.45
C SER A 59 -115.08 -50.07 -34.26
N HIS A 60 -115.89 -50.87 -33.56
CA HIS A 60 -115.93 -52.31 -33.68
C HIS A 60 -116.21 -52.65 -35.15
N ILE A 61 -115.17 -52.66 -35.98
CA ILE A 61 -115.20 -53.40 -37.24
C ILE A 61 -114.57 -54.74 -36.91
N GLN A 62 -115.44 -55.59 -36.41
CA GLN A 62 -115.32 -57.02 -36.51
C GLN A 62 -115.29 -57.38 -38.01
N GLU A 63 -114.14 -57.16 -38.65
CA GLU A 63 -113.73 -57.96 -39.80
C GLU A 63 -113.14 -59.21 -39.14
N GLN A 64 -113.95 -60.15 -38.64
CA GLN A 64 -114.39 -61.26 -39.47
C GLN A 64 -113.53 -61.33 -40.74
N VAL A 65 -112.24 -61.66 -40.55
CA VAL A 65 -111.61 -62.66 -41.40
C VAL A 65 -112.54 -63.86 -41.26
N ILE A 66 -113.57 -63.85 -42.11
CA ILE A 66 -114.23 -65.04 -42.58
C ILE A 66 -113.03 -65.89 -42.97
N ILE A 67 -112.74 -66.89 -42.15
CA ILE A 67 -112.09 -68.10 -42.63
C ILE A 67 -113.10 -68.57 -43.66
N GLN A 68 -112.96 -68.03 -44.87
CA GLN A 68 -113.52 -68.64 -46.05
C GLN A 68 -112.73 -69.93 -46.08
N ASP A 69 -113.40 -70.96 -45.57
CA ASP A 69 -113.23 -72.34 -45.94
C ASP A 69 -113.48 -72.47 -47.45
N ASP A 70 -112.69 -71.71 -48.23
CA ASP A 70 -112.34 -72.10 -49.57
C ASP A 70 -111.40 -73.27 -49.35
N GLY A 71 -111.96 -74.48 -49.51
CA GLY A 71 -111.21 -75.72 -49.51
C GLY A 71 -109.92 -75.57 -50.33
N PRO A 72 -108.87 -76.32 -50.01
CA PRO A 72 -107.49 -75.90 -50.19
C PRO A 72 -107.28 -75.29 -51.58
N GLU A 73 -107.14 -73.97 -51.66
CA GLU A 73 -106.33 -73.37 -52.70
C GLU A 73 -104.96 -74.00 -52.51
N LYS A 74 -104.75 -75.12 -53.19
CA LYS A 74 -103.50 -75.84 -53.21
C LYS A 74 -102.49 -74.83 -53.73
N LEU A 75 -101.75 -74.21 -52.80
CA LEU A 75 -100.49 -73.54 -53.10
C LEU A 75 -99.80 -74.43 -54.12
N ASP A 76 -99.53 -73.88 -55.31
CA ASP A 76 -98.95 -74.66 -56.39
C ASP A 76 -97.70 -75.34 -55.80
N PRO A 77 -97.70 -76.69 -55.71
CA PRO A 77 -96.59 -77.42 -55.12
C PRO A 77 -95.26 -77.06 -55.80
N LYS A 78 -95.33 -76.65 -57.08
CA LYS A 78 -94.19 -76.16 -57.84
C LYS A 78 -93.66 -74.82 -57.33
N TYR A 79 -94.54 -73.85 -57.08
CA TYR A 79 -94.16 -72.54 -56.53
C TYR A 79 -93.51 -72.65 -55.14
N PHE A 80 -94.06 -73.48 -54.26
CA PHE A 80 -93.46 -73.72 -52.94
C PHE A 80 -92.09 -74.40 -53.04
N GLY A 81 -91.93 -75.34 -53.97
CA GLY A 81 -90.64 -75.98 -54.25
C GLY A 81 -89.58 -74.99 -54.77
N GLU A 82 -89.97 -74.08 -55.66
CA GLU A 82 -89.09 -73.02 -56.19
C GLU A 82 -88.64 -72.06 -55.07
N LEU A 83 -89.56 -71.67 -54.17
CA LEU A 83 -89.24 -70.85 -53.00
C LEU A 83 -88.25 -71.54 -52.05
N LEU A 84 -88.45 -72.83 -51.76
CA LEU A 84 -87.52 -73.59 -50.92
C LEU A 84 -86.13 -73.71 -51.56
N ALA A 85 -86.05 -73.86 -52.88
CA ALA A 85 -84.77 -73.91 -53.59
C ALA A 85 -84.04 -72.56 -53.56
N ASP A 86 -84.75 -71.45 -53.76
CA ASP A 86 -84.16 -70.11 -53.67
C ASP A 86 -83.72 -69.78 -52.24
N LEU A 87 -84.54 -70.12 -51.25
CA LEU A 87 -84.19 -69.95 -49.84
C LEU A 87 -82.99 -70.81 -49.45
N SER A 88 -82.90 -72.04 -49.96
CA SER A 88 -81.78 -72.94 -49.71
C SER A 88 -80.49 -72.38 -50.28
N ARG A 89 -80.54 -71.85 -51.51
CA ARG A 89 -79.39 -71.18 -52.14
C ARG A 89 -78.92 -70.00 -51.31
N LYS A 90 -79.83 -69.10 -50.94
CA LYS A 90 -79.52 -67.91 -50.13
C LYS A 90 -78.92 -68.28 -48.76
N ASN A 91 -79.43 -69.33 -48.13
CA ASN A 91 -78.94 -69.81 -46.84
C ASN A 91 -77.51 -70.39 -46.95
N THR A 92 -77.21 -71.11 -48.03
CA THR A 92 -75.85 -71.59 -48.33
C THR A 92 -74.90 -70.45 -48.67
N ASP A 93 -75.33 -69.48 -49.48
CA ASP A 93 -74.52 -68.31 -49.84
C ASP A 93 -74.18 -67.47 -48.59
N LEU A 94 -75.15 -67.29 -47.68
CA LEU A 94 -74.95 -66.60 -46.41
C LEU A 94 -73.88 -67.29 -45.56
N TYR A 95 -73.97 -68.62 -45.41
CA TYR A 95 -72.97 -69.39 -44.67
C TYR A 95 -71.56 -69.18 -45.23
N HIS A 96 -71.39 -69.27 -46.55
CA HIS A 96 -70.08 -69.09 -47.18
C HIS A 96 -69.55 -67.66 -47.03
N CYS A 97 -70.43 -66.66 -47.16
CA CYS A 97 -70.07 -65.25 -46.93
C CYS A 97 -69.59 -65.02 -45.50
N LEU A 98 -70.32 -65.54 -44.50
CA LEU A 98 -69.92 -65.45 -43.09
C LEU A 98 -68.60 -66.18 -42.85
N LEU A 99 -68.41 -67.35 -43.46
CA LEU A 99 -67.19 -68.14 -43.32
C LEU A 99 -65.97 -67.38 -43.84
N GLU A 100 -66.11 -66.71 -44.98
CA GLU A 100 -65.04 -65.86 -45.54
C GLU A 100 -64.71 -64.69 -44.60
N HIS A 101 -65.72 -64.00 -44.06
CA HIS A 101 -65.51 -62.90 -43.12
C HIS A 101 -64.81 -63.35 -41.84
N MET A 102 -65.20 -64.50 -41.28
CA MET A 102 -64.55 -65.07 -40.11
C MET A 102 -63.06 -65.35 -40.38
N GLN A 103 -62.73 -65.90 -41.55
CA GLN A 103 -61.33 -66.16 -41.91
C GLN A 103 -60.50 -64.87 -42.02
N ARG A 104 -61.10 -63.78 -42.53
CA ARG A 104 -60.41 -62.48 -42.61
C ARG A 104 -60.15 -61.87 -41.23
N ILE A 105 -61.04 -62.13 -40.27
CA ILE A 105 -60.91 -61.64 -38.88
C ILE A 105 -59.90 -62.51 -38.08
N GLY A 106 -59.37 -63.59 -38.67
CA GLY A 106 -58.36 -64.44 -38.03
C GLY A 106 -58.93 -65.66 -37.30
N GLY A 107 -60.22 -65.96 -37.46
CA GLY A 107 -60.84 -67.16 -36.90
C GLY A 107 -60.35 -68.46 -37.57
N SER A 108 -60.14 -69.51 -36.77
CA SER A 108 -59.75 -70.84 -37.28
C SER A 108 -60.96 -71.61 -37.82
N LYS A 109 -60.81 -72.23 -38.99
CA LYS A 109 -61.84 -73.12 -39.59
C LYS A 109 -62.04 -74.43 -38.81
N GLN A 110 -61.03 -74.88 -38.07
CA GLN A 110 -61.02 -76.22 -37.45
C GLN A 110 -61.98 -76.37 -36.27
N ASP A 111 -62.40 -75.28 -35.63
CA ASP A 111 -63.31 -75.34 -34.46
C ASP A 111 -64.76 -75.70 -34.84
N PHE A 112 -65.13 -75.62 -36.14
CA PHE A 112 -66.52 -75.71 -36.59
C PHE A 112 -66.87 -77.03 -37.29
N GLU A 113 -65.91 -77.71 -37.91
CA GLU A 113 -66.14 -78.99 -38.58
C GLU A 113 -66.24 -80.17 -37.60
N CYS A 114 -65.83 -79.99 -36.33
CA CYS A 114 -65.78 -81.06 -35.32
C CYS A 114 -67.15 -81.41 -34.69
N THR A 115 -68.18 -80.60 -34.92
CA THR A 115 -69.55 -80.81 -34.38
C THR A 115 -70.57 -81.05 -35.49
N ASP A 116 -70.16 -81.81 -36.53
CA ASP A 116 -71.09 -82.40 -37.49
C ASP A 116 -71.79 -83.59 -36.82
N GLU A 117 -72.66 -83.29 -35.86
CA GLU A 117 -73.82 -84.13 -35.58
C GLU A 117 -74.70 -84.01 -36.83
N SER A 118 -74.34 -84.75 -37.86
CA SER A 118 -75.20 -85.05 -38.99
C SER A 118 -76.39 -85.82 -38.43
N GLU A 119 -77.36 -85.11 -37.84
CA GLU A 119 -78.69 -85.65 -37.60
C GLU A 119 -79.13 -86.30 -38.91
N ASP A 120 -79.33 -87.61 -38.91
CA ASP A 120 -79.82 -88.32 -40.08
C ASP A 120 -81.18 -87.73 -40.43
N ILE A 121 -81.20 -86.82 -41.39
CA ILE A 121 -82.38 -86.02 -41.76
C ILE A 121 -83.54 -86.96 -42.12
N GLU A 122 -83.23 -88.15 -42.63
CA GLU A 122 -84.23 -89.15 -43.00
C GLU A 122 -84.97 -89.73 -41.77
N SER A 123 -84.29 -89.79 -40.62
CA SER A 123 -84.89 -90.26 -39.36
C SER A 123 -85.92 -89.29 -38.78
N LEU A 124 -85.83 -87.99 -39.13
CA LEU A 124 -86.73 -86.93 -38.68
C LEU A 124 -87.99 -86.81 -39.57
N ILE A 125 -88.02 -87.48 -40.73
CA ILE A 125 -89.13 -87.42 -41.68
C ILE A 125 -90.19 -88.47 -41.30
N PRO A 126 -91.47 -88.07 -41.09
CA PRO A 126 -92.54 -89.03 -40.79
C PRO A 126 -92.77 -90.07 -41.89
N LYS A 127 -92.99 -91.33 -41.48
CA LYS A 127 -93.32 -92.44 -42.39
C LYS A 127 -94.76 -92.28 -42.90
N GLY A 128 -95.02 -92.67 -44.16
CA GLY A 128 -96.35 -92.64 -44.78
C GLY A 128 -96.67 -91.38 -45.60
N LEU A 129 -95.73 -90.44 -45.74
CA LEU A 129 -95.87 -89.25 -46.59
C LEU A 129 -95.55 -89.54 -48.06
N SER A 130 -96.04 -88.68 -48.96
CA SER A 130 -95.64 -88.70 -50.37
C SER A 130 -94.15 -88.33 -50.52
N GLU A 131 -93.44 -88.91 -51.49
CA GLU A 131 -92.03 -88.60 -51.74
C GLU A 131 -91.79 -87.10 -51.99
N PHE A 132 -92.75 -86.43 -52.63
CA PHE A 132 -92.71 -85.00 -52.85
C PHE A 132 -92.72 -84.21 -51.52
N THR A 133 -93.60 -84.57 -50.59
CA THR A 133 -93.67 -83.95 -49.26
C THR A 133 -92.43 -84.27 -48.43
N LYS A 134 -91.91 -85.50 -48.51
CA LYS A 134 -90.65 -85.87 -47.85
C LYS A 134 -89.49 -85.02 -48.35
N GLN A 135 -89.42 -84.76 -49.65
CA GLN A 135 -88.38 -83.90 -50.23
C GLN A 135 -88.50 -82.45 -49.73
N GLN A 136 -89.70 -81.90 -49.62
CA GLN A 136 -89.92 -80.57 -49.05
C GLN A 136 -89.47 -80.49 -47.58
N ILE A 137 -89.82 -81.48 -46.76
CA ILE A 137 -89.37 -81.58 -45.36
C ILE A 137 -87.84 -81.69 -45.29
N ARG A 138 -87.22 -82.50 -46.16
CA ARG A 138 -85.77 -82.63 -46.25
C ARG A 138 -85.09 -81.29 -46.54
N TYR A 139 -85.59 -80.51 -47.49
CA TYR A 139 -85.07 -79.17 -47.78
C TYR A 139 -85.15 -78.25 -46.56
N ILE A 140 -86.28 -78.23 -45.85
CA ILE A 140 -86.46 -77.39 -44.65
C ILE A 140 -85.46 -77.78 -43.55
N LEU A 141 -85.28 -79.09 -43.31
CA LEU A 141 -84.34 -79.59 -42.31
C LEU A 141 -82.88 -79.29 -42.69
N GLN A 142 -82.51 -79.46 -43.97
CA GLN A 142 -81.19 -79.08 -44.48
C GLN A 142 -80.91 -77.58 -44.31
N MET A 143 -81.90 -76.73 -44.60
CA MET A 143 -81.77 -75.30 -44.38
C MET A 143 -81.64 -74.94 -42.90
N ARG A 144 -82.42 -75.58 -42.01
CA ARG A 144 -82.27 -75.39 -40.57
C ARG A 144 -80.85 -75.70 -40.11
N GLY A 145 -80.31 -76.87 -40.49
CA GLY A 145 -78.93 -77.25 -40.15
C GLY A 145 -77.89 -76.26 -40.67
N MET A 146 -78.09 -75.71 -41.87
CA MET A 146 -77.19 -74.69 -42.42
C MET A 146 -77.30 -73.33 -41.73
N SER A 147 -78.50 -72.94 -41.32
CA SER A 147 -78.72 -71.74 -40.50
C SER A 147 -78.06 -71.89 -39.12
N ASP A 148 -78.16 -73.06 -38.51
CA ASP A 148 -77.50 -73.35 -37.22
C ASP A 148 -75.97 -73.30 -37.33
N LYS A 149 -75.40 -73.82 -38.43
CA LYS A 149 -73.97 -73.68 -38.75
C LYS A 149 -73.56 -72.20 -38.91
N SER A 150 -74.38 -71.40 -39.60
CA SER A 150 -74.15 -69.96 -39.78
C SER A 150 -74.21 -69.20 -38.44
N LEU A 151 -75.18 -69.50 -37.58
CA LEU A 151 -75.30 -68.89 -36.26
C LEU A 151 -74.10 -69.23 -35.37
N ARG A 152 -73.67 -70.49 -35.35
CA ARG A 152 -72.51 -70.94 -34.57
C ARG A 152 -71.25 -70.19 -34.98
N LEU A 153 -71.05 -69.99 -36.28
CA LEU A 153 -69.95 -69.22 -36.83
C LEU A 153 -69.95 -67.77 -36.34
N VAL A 154 -71.11 -67.11 -36.38
CA VAL A 154 -71.29 -65.73 -35.88
C VAL A 154 -70.98 -65.63 -34.39
N LEU A 155 -71.55 -66.53 -33.57
CA LEU A 155 -71.35 -66.52 -32.12
C LEU A 155 -69.88 -66.73 -31.73
N SER A 156 -69.19 -67.65 -32.38
CA SER A 156 -67.76 -67.86 -32.14
C SER A 156 -66.91 -66.68 -32.59
N THR A 157 -67.25 -66.06 -33.74
CA THR A 157 -66.58 -64.83 -34.18
C THR A 157 -66.68 -63.74 -33.11
N PHE A 158 -67.87 -63.55 -32.52
CA PHE A 158 -68.05 -62.60 -31.42
C PHE A 158 -67.28 -63.00 -30.15
N SER A 159 -67.17 -64.29 -29.83
CA SER A 159 -66.37 -64.74 -28.68
C SER A 159 -64.89 -64.43 -28.88
N ASN A 160 -64.34 -64.74 -30.06
CA ASN A 160 -62.93 -64.52 -30.37
C ASN A 160 -62.58 -63.02 -30.33
N ILE A 161 -63.39 -62.17 -30.97
CA ILE A 161 -63.20 -60.71 -30.94
C ILE A 161 -63.23 -60.19 -29.50
N ARG A 162 -64.16 -60.69 -28.66
CA ARG A 162 -64.25 -60.30 -27.25
C ARG A 162 -62.99 -60.69 -26.47
N GLU A 163 -62.43 -61.87 -26.73
CA GLU A 163 -61.19 -62.34 -26.10
C GLU A 163 -59.98 -61.48 -26.54
N GLU A 164 -59.84 -61.21 -27.85
CA GLU A 164 -58.78 -60.34 -28.37
C GLU A 164 -58.87 -58.91 -27.82
N LEU A 165 -60.08 -58.34 -27.74
CA LEU A 165 -60.31 -57.04 -27.10
C LEU A 165 -59.90 -57.06 -25.62
N GLY A 166 -60.16 -58.16 -24.91
CA GLY A 166 -59.69 -58.35 -23.54
C GLY A 166 -58.16 -58.39 -23.42
N HIS A 167 -57.48 -59.11 -24.34
CA HIS A 167 -56.02 -59.12 -24.40
C HIS A 167 -55.44 -57.74 -24.69
N LEU A 168 -55.97 -57.03 -25.67
CA LEU A 168 -55.55 -55.66 -26.01
C LEU A 168 -55.79 -54.69 -24.84
N GLN A 169 -56.89 -54.84 -24.10
CA GLN A 169 -57.15 -54.04 -22.91
C GLN A 169 -56.11 -54.32 -21.81
N ASN A 170 -55.76 -55.58 -21.58
CA ASN A 170 -54.70 -55.94 -20.64
C ASN A 170 -53.34 -55.37 -21.07
N ASP A 171 -53.00 -55.49 -22.36
CA ASP A 171 -51.76 -54.95 -22.91
C ASP A 171 -51.71 -53.42 -22.77
N LEU A 172 -52.82 -52.73 -23.00
CA LEU A 172 -52.93 -51.28 -22.81
C LEU A 172 -52.68 -50.90 -21.35
N THR A 173 -53.32 -51.57 -20.39
CA THR A 173 -53.09 -51.31 -18.96
C THR A 173 -51.66 -51.62 -18.53
N SER A 174 -51.04 -52.67 -19.09
CA SER A 174 -49.63 -52.98 -18.85
C SER A 174 -48.71 -51.86 -19.36
N LEU A 175 -48.94 -51.39 -20.59
CA LEU A 175 -48.19 -50.27 -21.19
C LEU A 175 -48.36 -48.98 -20.40
N GLU A 176 -49.56 -48.68 -19.89
CA GLU A 176 -49.80 -47.52 -19.01
C GLU A 176 -48.99 -47.59 -17.71
N ASN A 177 -48.89 -48.78 -17.11
CA ASN A 177 -48.07 -48.99 -15.91
C ASN A 177 -46.58 -48.85 -16.19
N ASP A 178 -46.09 -49.41 -17.30
CA ASP A 178 -44.70 -49.28 -17.72
C ASP A 178 -44.35 -47.82 -18.04
N LYS A 179 -45.25 -47.10 -18.72
CA LYS A 179 -45.13 -45.66 -18.94
C LYS A 179 -45.00 -44.90 -17.62
N LEU A 180 -45.89 -45.16 -16.65
CA LEU A 180 -45.84 -44.50 -15.35
C LEU A 180 -44.54 -44.78 -14.58
N ARG A 181 -44.01 -46.01 -14.68
CA ARG A 181 -42.71 -46.37 -14.09
C ARG A 181 -41.57 -45.60 -14.75
N LEU A 182 -41.55 -45.56 -16.08
CA LEU A 182 -40.54 -44.81 -16.83
C LEU A 182 -40.59 -43.31 -16.56
N GLU A 183 -41.79 -42.71 -16.46
CA GLU A 183 -41.94 -41.29 -16.10
C GLU A 183 -41.33 -40.98 -14.72
N LYS A 184 -41.55 -41.84 -13.73
CA LYS A 184 -40.92 -41.70 -12.40
C LYS A 184 -39.40 -41.84 -12.46
N ASP A 185 -38.90 -42.82 -13.21
CA ASP A 185 -37.45 -43.03 -13.37
C ASP A 185 -36.79 -41.84 -14.08
N VAL A 186 -37.44 -41.29 -15.11
CA VAL A 186 -36.97 -40.08 -15.81
C VAL A 186 -36.94 -38.88 -14.88
N ALA A 187 -38.01 -38.63 -14.11
CA ALA A 187 -38.03 -37.52 -13.14
C ALA A 187 -36.94 -37.66 -12.06
N PHE A 188 -36.70 -38.89 -11.58
CA PHE A 188 -35.63 -39.18 -10.65
C PHE A 188 -34.25 -38.93 -11.27
N LYS A 189 -34.02 -39.38 -12.51
CA LYS A 189 -32.77 -39.15 -13.24
C LYS A 189 -32.53 -37.68 -13.54
N GLU A 190 -33.57 -36.92 -13.86
CA GLU A 190 -33.47 -35.47 -14.05
C GLU A 190 -33.03 -34.77 -12.75
N THR A 191 -33.55 -35.21 -11.60
CA THR A 191 -33.13 -34.70 -10.28
C THR A 191 -31.66 -35.03 -10.01
N GLN A 192 -31.22 -36.28 -10.27
CA GLN A 192 -29.80 -36.67 -10.12
C GLN A 192 -28.88 -35.83 -11.02
N ILE A 193 -29.30 -35.57 -12.27
CA ILE A 193 -28.54 -34.74 -13.20
C ILE A 193 -28.38 -33.33 -12.64
N LYS A 194 -29.45 -32.70 -12.14
CA LYS A 194 -29.39 -31.36 -11.54
C LYS A 194 -28.42 -31.29 -10.36
N GLU A 195 -28.44 -32.28 -9.47
CA GLU A 195 -27.50 -32.37 -8.34
C GLU A 195 -26.04 -32.50 -8.81
N HIS A 196 -25.78 -33.33 -9.84
CA HIS A 196 -24.45 -33.48 -10.42
C HIS A 196 -23.98 -32.22 -11.15
N GLU A 197 -24.87 -31.51 -11.84
CA GLU A 197 -24.57 -30.23 -12.49
C GLU A 197 -24.21 -29.15 -11.46
N GLU A 198 -24.94 -29.07 -10.34
CA GLU A 198 -24.64 -28.16 -9.25
C GLU A 198 -23.29 -28.48 -8.60
N LEU A 199 -23.00 -29.76 -8.35
CA LEU A 199 -21.70 -30.19 -7.84
C LEU A 199 -20.56 -29.82 -8.81
N LEU A 200 -20.76 -30.05 -10.11
CA LEU A 200 -19.79 -29.69 -11.14
C LEU A 200 -19.57 -28.18 -11.22
N ALA A 201 -20.63 -27.38 -11.08
CA ALA A 201 -20.55 -25.93 -11.03
C ALA A 201 -19.77 -25.44 -9.79
N SER A 202 -20.01 -26.05 -8.62
CA SER A 202 -19.29 -25.79 -7.38
C SER A 202 -17.80 -26.11 -7.49
N VAL A 203 -17.44 -27.28 -8.03
CA VAL A 203 -16.04 -27.66 -8.28
C VAL A 203 -15.36 -26.68 -9.24
N ARG A 204 -16.03 -26.29 -10.33
CA ARG A 204 -15.50 -25.29 -11.27
C ARG A 204 -15.29 -23.93 -10.59
N ALA A 205 -16.20 -23.51 -9.71
CA ALA A 205 -16.07 -22.26 -8.96
C ALA A 205 -14.90 -22.31 -7.97
N ASN A 206 -14.77 -23.42 -7.21
CA ASN A 206 -13.66 -23.63 -6.29
C ASN A 206 -12.30 -23.62 -7.01
N ASN A 207 -12.22 -24.30 -8.15
CA ASN A 207 -10.99 -24.31 -8.95
C ASN A 207 -10.60 -22.92 -9.46
N ARG A 208 -11.57 -22.10 -9.91
CA ARG A 208 -11.31 -20.69 -10.28
C ARG A 208 -10.81 -19.88 -9.09
N GLN A 209 -11.41 -20.05 -7.91
CA GLN A 209 -10.98 -19.36 -6.69
C GLN A 209 -9.55 -19.77 -6.29
N GLN A 210 -9.21 -21.06 -6.38
CA GLN A 210 -7.86 -21.53 -6.11
C GLN A 210 -6.84 -20.97 -7.10
N GLN A 211 -7.17 -20.93 -8.40
CA GLN A 211 -6.31 -20.33 -9.42
C GLN A 211 -6.05 -18.84 -9.15
N GLN A 212 -7.10 -18.10 -8.78
CA GLN A 212 -6.96 -16.70 -8.40
C GLN A 212 -6.08 -16.53 -7.16
N GLY A 213 -6.29 -17.34 -6.11
CA GLY A 213 -5.46 -17.30 -4.90
C GLY A 213 -3.99 -17.65 -5.17
N LEU A 214 -3.73 -18.60 -6.08
CA LEU A 214 -2.37 -18.90 -6.55
C LEU A 214 -1.75 -17.72 -7.27
N GLN A 215 -2.48 -17.08 -8.19
CA GLN A 215 -2.00 -15.90 -8.92
C GLN A 215 -1.67 -14.72 -7.99
N GLU A 216 -2.52 -14.48 -6.99
CA GLU A 216 -2.28 -13.46 -5.96
C GLU A 216 -1.03 -13.78 -5.12
N SER A 217 -0.87 -15.04 -4.70
CA SER A 217 0.32 -15.51 -3.98
C SER A 217 1.59 -15.37 -4.83
N THR A 218 1.55 -15.77 -6.09
CA THR A 218 2.67 -15.61 -7.04
C THR A 218 3.05 -14.14 -7.21
N SER A 219 2.08 -13.25 -7.38
CA SER A 219 2.32 -11.81 -7.50
C SER A 219 2.96 -11.24 -6.23
N LYS A 220 2.53 -11.71 -5.05
CA LYS A 220 3.12 -11.34 -3.77
C LYS A 220 4.56 -11.85 -3.62
N CYS A 221 4.83 -13.08 -4.04
CA CYS A 221 6.20 -13.62 -4.04
C CYS A 221 7.12 -12.81 -4.95
N GLN A 222 6.68 -12.48 -6.17
CA GLN A 222 7.44 -11.63 -7.09
C GLN A 222 7.76 -10.27 -6.48
N ALA A 223 6.77 -9.60 -5.87
CA ALA A 223 7.00 -8.33 -5.19
C ALA A 223 7.99 -8.43 -4.02
N LEU A 224 7.97 -9.55 -3.28
CA LEU A 224 8.94 -9.79 -2.20
C LEU A 224 10.35 -10.08 -2.74
N GLU A 225 10.47 -10.80 -3.85
CA GLU A 225 11.74 -11.04 -4.54
C GLU A 225 12.36 -9.73 -5.05
N GLU A 226 11.56 -8.88 -5.70
CA GLU A 226 11.98 -7.54 -6.15
C GLU A 226 12.47 -6.69 -4.97
N ASN A 227 11.72 -6.68 -3.86
CA ASN A 227 12.13 -5.99 -2.64
C ASN A 227 13.45 -6.55 -2.07
N ASN A 228 13.64 -7.88 -2.10
CA ASN A 228 14.88 -8.50 -1.63
C ASN A 228 16.08 -8.09 -2.48
N ILE A 229 15.92 -8.07 -3.80
CA ILE A 229 16.95 -7.60 -4.74
C ILE A 229 17.28 -6.14 -4.47
N SER A 230 16.27 -5.28 -4.31
CA SER A 230 16.47 -3.87 -3.97
C SER A 230 17.23 -3.69 -2.67
N LEU A 231 16.88 -4.45 -1.62
CA LEU A 231 17.57 -4.38 -0.33
C LEU A 231 19.02 -4.86 -0.43
N ARG A 232 19.29 -5.90 -1.22
CA ARG A 232 20.66 -6.38 -1.49
C ARG A 232 21.50 -5.32 -2.18
N HIS A 233 20.97 -4.63 -3.19
CA HIS A 233 21.67 -3.52 -3.84
C HIS A 233 21.98 -2.39 -2.85
N THR A 234 20.99 -1.95 -2.07
CA THR A 234 21.20 -0.91 -1.04
C THR A 234 22.26 -1.32 -0.02
N LEU A 235 22.27 -2.60 0.40
CA LEU A 235 23.27 -3.12 1.32
C LEU A 235 24.67 -3.10 0.69
N SER A 236 24.82 -3.52 -0.57
CA SER A 236 26.10 -3.44 -1.29
C SER A 236 26.60 -1.99 -1.45
N ASP A 237 25.70 -1.03 -1.69
CA ASP A 237 26.07 0.39 -1.75
C ASP A 237 26.58 0.90 -0.39
N MET A 238 25.93 0.49 0.70
CA MET A 238 26.37 0.81 2.06
C MET A 238 27.73 0.17 2.38
N GLU A 239 27.94 -1.09 2.03
CA GLU A 239 29.22 -1.80 2.21
C GLU A 239 30.36 -1.11 1.44
N TYR A 240 30.09 -0.69 0.19
CA TYR A 240 31.05 0.07 -0.60
C TYR A 240 31.43 1.39 0.09
N ARG A 241 30.44 2.16 0.53
CA ARG A 241 30.66 3.44 1.21
C ARG A 241 31.37 3.28 2.55
N LEU A 242 31.09 2.21 3.29
CA LEU A 242 31.79 1.87 4.52
C LEU A 242 33.28 1.64 4.24
N LYS A 243 33.60 0.85 3.20
CA LYS A 243 34.98 0.56 2.80
C LYS A 243 35.75 1.82 2.37
N GLU A 244 35.08 2.74 1.68
CA GLU A 244 35.65 4.05 1.33
C GLU A 244 35.97 4.89 2.58
N LEU A 245 35.06 4.93 3.55
CA LEU A 245 35.28 5.63 4.83
C LEU A 245 36.40 4.98 5.66
N GLU A 246 36.48 3.65 5.70
CA GLU A 246 37.56 2.92 6.36
C GLU A 246 38.93 3.24 5.76
N TYR A 247 39.01 3.31 4.43
CA TYR A 247 40.24 3.71 3.74
C TYR A 247 40.65 5.15 4.07
N CYS A 248 39.71 6.10 3.98
CA CYS A 248 39.94 7.49 4.36
C CYS A 248 40.39 7.62 5.82
N LYS A 249 39.74 6.89 6.74
CA LYS A 249 40.12 6.83 8.15
C LYS A 249 41.56 6.33 8.32
N HIS A 250 41.93 5.23 7.67
CA HIS A 250 43.27 4.67 7.77
C HIS A 250 44.34 5.65 7.26
N ASN A 251 44.10 6.33 6.14
CA ASN A 251 44.99 7.36 5.61
C ASN A 251 45.16 8.53 6.61
N LEU A 252 44.07 9.03 7.17
CA LEU A 252 44.11 10.12 8.16
C LEU A 252 44.82 9.70 9.47
N GLU A 253 44.64 8.46 9.91
CA GLU A 253 45.36 7.90 11.06
C GLU A 253 46.86 7.80 10.79
N GLN A 254 47.25 7.37 9.58
CA GLN A 254 48.65 7.32 9.16
C GLN A 254 49.27 8.72 9.06
N GLU A 255 48.58 9.68 8.45
CA GLU A 255 49.01 11.07 8.38
C GLU A 255 49.17 11.68 9.78
N ASN A 256 48.20 11.47 10.68
CA ASN A 256 48.31 11.91 12.07
C ASN A 256 49.52 11.28 12.78
N LYS A 257 49.78 9.99 12.56
CA LYS A 257 50.97 9.33 13.12
C LYS A 257 52.26 9.95 12.56
N ASN A 258 52.33 10.22 11.26
CA ASN A 258 53.47 10.86 10.62
C ASN A 258 53.68 12.29 11.14
N LEU A 259 52.62 13.10 11.25
CA LEU A 259 52.67 14.44 11.82
C LEU A 259 53.13 14.41 13.29
N ARG A 260 52.66 13.45 14.09
CA ARG A 260 53.14 13.27 15.47
C ARG A 260 54.63 12.91 15.53
N MET A 261 55.11 12.03 14.65
CA MET A 261 56.54 11.73 14.54
C MET A 261 57.34 12.97 14.13
N GLN A 262 56.90 13.70 13.10
CA GLN A 262 57.55 14.93 12.64
C GLN A 262 57.61 15.99 13.74
N VAL A 263 56.51 16.20 14.48
CA VAL A 263 56.49 17.12 15.63
C VAL A 263 57.41 16.63 16.73
N SER A 264 57.44 15.33 17.06
CA SER A 264 58.37 14.79 18.05
C SER A 264 59.84 15.01 17.62
N GLU A 265 60.19 14.65 16.39
CA GLU A 265 61.55 14.83 15.85
C GLU A 265 61.96 16.31 15.78
N THR A 266 61.03 17.18 15.41
CA THR A 266 61.28 18.63 15.26
C THR A 266 61.23 19.38 16.58
N CYS A 267 60.48 18.94 17.58
CA CYS A 267 60.28 19.66 18.85
C CYS A 267 61.01 19.06 20.06
N THR A 268 61.45 17.80 20.00
CA THR A 268 62.18 17.14 21.09
C THR A 268 63.55 16.62 20.68
N GLY A 269 63.92 16.77 19.41
CA GLY A 269 65.18 16.27 18.87
C GLY A 269 66.37 17.24 18.98
N PRO A 270 67.61 16.74 18.83
CA PRO A 270 68.83 17.54 18.76
C PRO A 270 68.79 18.59 17.63
N MET A 271 67.90 18.44 16.64
CA MET A 271 67.67 19.44 15.59
C MET A 271 67.03 20.73 16.14
N LEU A 272 66.04 20.66 17.03
CA LEU A 272 65.48 21.87 17.68
C LEU A 272 66.54 22.54 18.54
N GLN A 273 67.24 21.75 19.34
CA GLN A 273 68.28 22.24 20.23
C GLN A 273 69.39 22.93 19.42
N ALA A 274 69.86 22.32 18.33
CA ALA A 274 70.83 22.92 17.44
C ALA A 274 70.33 24.24 16.81
N LYS A 275 69.05 24.33 16.41
CA LYS A 275 68.47 25.59 15.92
C LYS A 275 68.33 26.66 16.99
N MET A 276 67.94 26.28 18.20
CA MET A 276 67.87 27.19 19.34
C MET A 276 69.26 27.70 19.74
N ASP A 277 70.26 26.82 19.73
CA ASP A 277 71.66 27.15 20.00
C ASP A 277 72.24 28.01 18.88
N GLU A 278 71.93 27.75 17.61
CA GLU A 278 72.35 28.57 16.46
C GLU A 278 71.79 30.00 16.56
N ILE A 279 70.50 30.14 16.90
CA ILE A 279 69.87 31.44 17.18
C ILE A 279 70.50 32.11 18.41
N GLY A 280 70.70 31.36 19.49
CA GLY A 280 71.33 31.85 20.72
C GLY A 280 72.76 32.34 20.49
N ASN A 281 73.54 31.59 19.72
CA ASN A 281 74.89 31.94 19.30
C ASN A 281 74.90 33.20 18.44
N HIS A 282 73.98 33.32 17.49
CA HIS A 282 73.84 34.51 16.66
C HIS A 282 73.55 35.77 17.50
N TYR A 283 72.60 35.70 18.43
CA TYR A 283 72.32 36.81 19.34
C TYR A 283 73.50 37.13 20.26
N MET A 284 74.18 36.12 20.79
CA MET A 284 75.37 36.29 21.63
C MET A 284 76.51 36.97 20.85
N GLU A 285 76.73 36.59 19.60
CA GLU A 285 77.74 37.18 18.73
C GLU A 285 77.40 38.64 18.35
N MET A 286 76.12 38.93 18.10
CA MET A 286 75.62 40.29 17.90
C MET A 286 75.85 41.16 19.14
N VAL A 287 75.48 40.66 20.33
CA VAL A 287 75.72 41.35 21.61
C VAL A 287 77.20 41.56 21.86
N LYS A 288 78.05 40.57 21.56
CA LYS A 288 79.50 40.69 21.67
C LYS A 288 80.03 41.75 20.72
N SER A 289 79.56 41.78 19.48
CA SER A 289 79.94 42.78 18.48
C SER A 289 79.53 44.18 18.93
N LEU A 290 78.30 44.36 19.41
CA LEU A 290 77.82 45.63 19.97
C LEU A 290 78.64 46.07 21.19
N ARG A 291 79.03 45.14 22.08
CA ARG A 291 79.92 45.46 23.20
C ARG A 291 81.29 45.92 22.71
N MET A 292 81.90 45.22 21.77
CA MET A 292 83.20 45.59 21.20
C MET A 292 83.13 46.95 20.50
N GLU A 293 82.05 47.24 19.77
CA GLU A 293 81.87 48.54 19.12
C GLU A 293 81.70 49.66 20.17
N LYS A 294 80.90 49.42 21.21
CA LYS A 294 80.76 50.34 22.34
C LYS A 294 82.11 50.57 23.04
N ASP A 295 82.90 49.54 23.29
CA ASP A 295 84.23 49.67 23.91
C ASP A 295 85.23 50.39 23.00
N ARG A 296 85.18 50.13 21.68
CA ARG A 296 85.98 50.84 20.67
C ARG A 296 85.65 52.33 20.66
N GLU A 297 84.37 52.70 20.67
CA GLU A 297 83.95 54.09 20.74
C GLU A 297 84.34 54.73 22.08
N ILE A 298 84.25 54.02 23.20
CA ILE A 298 84.78 54.49 24.50
C ILE A 298 86.28 54.77 24.42
N CYS A 299 87.08 53.88 23.83
CA CYS A 299 88.52 54.09 23.66
C CYS A 299 88.81 55.29 22.76
N LYS A 300 88.05 55.46 21.67
CA LYS A 300 88.16 56.61 20.77
C LYS A 300 87.82 57.92 21.49
N LEU A 301 86.71 57.96 22.23
CA LEU A 301 86.31 59.12 23.04
C LEU A 301 87.34 59.42 24.14
N ARG A 302 87.88 58.41 24.83
CA ARG A 302 88.97 58.58 25.81
C ARG A 302 90.25 59.12 25.17
N THR A 303 90.57 58.70 23.96
CA THR A 303 91.73 59.21 23.22
C THR A 303 91.52 60.67 22.82
N GLN A 304 90.33 61.00 22.30
CA GLN A 304 89.95 62.39 22.00
C GLN A 304 89.98 63.27 23.26
N LEU A 305 89.48 62.77 24.40
CA LEU A 305 89.51 63.46 25.69
C LEU A 305 90.95 63.71 26.16
N ASN A 306 91.83 62.70 26.09
CA ASN A 306 93.25 62.87 26.43
C ASN A 306 93.95 63.86 25.50
N GLN A 307 93.62 63.85 24.20
CA GLN A 307 94.16 64.82 23.25
C GLN A 307 93.71 66.23 23.59
N TYR A 308 92.42 66.43 23.87
CA TYR A 308 91.87 67.69 24.36
C TYR A 308 92.56 68.15 25.63
N GLN A 309 92.76 67.25 26.60
CA GLN A 309 93.45 67.57 27.85
C GLN A 309 94.92 67.98 27.63
N LYS A 310 95.64 67.30 26.73
CA LYS A 310 96.99 67.71 26.33
C LYS A 310 97.01 69.08 25.64
N ASP A 311 96.04 69.36 24.78
CA ASP A 311 95.91 70.65 24.10
C ASP A 311 95.58 71.78 25.09
N VAL A 312 94.79 71.50 26.13
CA VAL A 312 94.53 72.40 27.27
C VAL A 312 95.81 72.64 28.07
N SER A 313 96.53 71.59 28.48
CA SER A 313 97.78 71.75 29.24
C SER A 313 98.87 72.48 28.43
N ARG A 314 98.92 72.30 27.11
CA ARG A 314 99.85 73.01 26.23
C ARG A 314 99.52 74.52 26.13
N ARG A 315 98.25 74.89 26.29
CA ARG A 315 97.78 76.28 26.37
C ARG A 315 98.07 76.90 27.74
N GLU A 316 98.08 76.10 28.80
CA GLU A 316 98.34 76.52 30.19
C GLU A 316 99.78 77.02 30.42
N GLY A 317 100.75 76.51 29.66
CA GLY A 317 102.15 77.00 29.66
C GLY A 317 102.35 78.40 29.07
N SER A 318 101.35 78.99 28.40
CA SER A 318 101.37 80.37 27.90
C SER A 318 100.70 81.38 28.86
N CYS A 319 100.22 80.91 30.03
CA CYS A 319 99.43 81.71 30.98
C CYS A 319 100.28 82.47 32.02
N SER A 320 101.60 82.28 32.04
CA SER A 320 102.50 82.90 33.01
C SER A 320 102.45 84.44 32.97
N ASP A 321 102.31 85.03 31.77
CA ASP A 321 102.31 86.49 31.62
C ASP A 321 101.02 87.13 32.15
N PHE A 322 99.88 86.47 31.95
CA PHE A 322 98.61 86.90 32.53
C PHE A 322 98.58 86.67 34.03
N GLN A 323 99.16 85.56 34.52
CA GLN A 323 99.24 85.25 35.94
C GLN A 323 100.16 86.24 36.68
N PHE A 324 101.28 86.66 36.06
CA PHE A 324 102.17 87.70 36.59
C PHE A 324 101.49 89.07 36.59
N LYS A 325 100.75 89.42 35.53
CA LYS A 325 99.95 90.66 35.47
C LYS A 325 98.86 90.72 36.54
N LEU A 326 98.23 89.58 36.81
CA LEU A 326 97.21 89.44 37.85
C LEU A 326 97.84 89.59 39.23
N HIS A 327 99.00 88.98 39.48
CA HIS A 327 99.74 89.14 40.74
C HIS A 327 100.26 90.58 40.94
N GLU A 328 100.78 91.23 39.89
CA GLU A 328 101.17 92.64 39.89
C GLU A 328 99.99 93.55 40.27
N LEU A 329 98.83 93.34 39.64
CA LEU A 329 97.60 94.09 39.97
C LEU A 329 97.11 93.81 41.39
N THR A 330 97.21 92.57 41.89
CA THR A 330 96.85 92.21 43.27
C THR A 330 97.78 92.86 44.29
N SER A 331 99.09 92.85 44.07
CA SER A 331 100.05 93.52 44.98
C SER A 331 99.89 95.04 44.97
N LEU A 332 99.59 95.65 43.82
CA LEU A 332 99.31 97.08 43.74
C LEU A 332 98.02 97.43 44.51
N LEU A 333 97.02 96.55 44.48
CA LEU A 333 95.79 96.66 45.27
C LEU A 333 96.08 96.55 46.77
N GLU A 334 96.86 95.56 47.22
CA GLU A 334 97.27 95.42 48.63
C GLU A 334 98.09 96.61 49.14
N GLU A 335 98.97 97.18 48.31
CA GLU A 335 99.72 98.39 48.65
C GLU A 335 98.78 99.60 48.80
N LYS A 336 97.84 99.77 47.86
CA LYS A 336 96.81 100.82 47.96
C LYS A 336 95.92 100.64 49.18
N ASP A 337 95.50 99.42 49.52
CA ASP A 337 94.73 99.12 50.72
C ASP A 337 95.53 99.38 52.00
N SER A 338 96.84 99.08 52.01
CA SER A 338 97.72 99.40 53.14
C SER A 338 97.90 100.91 53.33
N LEU A 339 97.95 101.66 52.23
CA LEU A 339 98.00 103.13 52.25
C LEU A 339 96.67 103.72 52.76
N ILE A 340 95.55 103.21 52.24
CA ILE A 340 94.20 103.55 52.70
C ILE A 340 94.06 103.27 54.20
N LYS A 341 94.55 102.13 54.68
CA LYS A 341 94.49 101.77 56.10
C LYS A 341 95.30 102.74 56.97
N ARG A 342 96.52 103.10 56.56
CA ARG A 342 97.35 104.10 57.26
C ARG A 342 96.70 105.48 57.29
N GLN A 343 96.14 105.92 56.16
CA GLN A 343 95.39 107.18 56.10
C GLN A 343 94.11 107.13 56.93
N SER A 344 93.43 105.97 56.99
CA SER A 344 92.26 105.79 57.85
C SER A 344 92.60 105.83 59.34
N GLU A 345 93.79 105.35 59.74
CA GLU A 345 94.29 105.43 61.11
C GLU A 345 94.72 106.86 61.49
N GLU A 346 95.30 107.63 60.56
CA GLU A 346 95.55 109.07 60.76
C GLU A 346 94.25 109.88 60.82
N LEU A 347 93.28 109.60 59.94
CA LEU A 347 91.94 110.18 59.99
C LEU A 347 91.21 109.81 61.29
N SER A 348 91.44 108.60 61.81
CA SER A 348 90.89 108.16 63.10
C SER A 348 91.51 108.91 64.28
N LYS A 349 92.85 109.14 64.26
CA LYS A 349 93.54 109.98 65.24
C LYS A 349 93.09 111.45 65.20
N LEU A 350 92.98 112.03 63.99
CA LEU A 350 92.47 113.39 63.78
C LEU A 350 90.99 113.53 64.18
N ARG A 351 90.15 112.52 63.93
CA ARG A 351 88.75 112.50 64.41
C ARG A 351 88.65 112.39 65.94
N GLN A 352 89.54 111.64 66.58
CA GLN A 352 89.59 111.53 68.04
C GLN A 352 90.06 112.84 68.70
N GLU A 353 90.92 113.60 68.00
CA GLU A 353 91.39 114.93 68.40
C GLU A 353 90.30 116.02 68.21
N ILE A 354 89.44 115.90 67.19
CA ILE A 354 88.39 116.87 66.86
C ILE A 354 87.13 116.77 67.76
N TYR A 355 86.74 115.59 68.27
CA TYR A 355 85.50 115.46 69.07
C TYR A 355 85.70 115.42 70.59
N SER A 356 86.93 115.53 71.09
CA SER A 356 87.22 115.92 72.48
C SER A 356 86.85 117.40 72.77
N SER A 357 86.38 118.15 71.77
CA SER A 357 85.83 119.50 71.90
C SER A 357 84.42 119.63 71.28
N HIS A 358 83.40 119.39 72.11
CA HIS A 358 82.04 119.96 72.04
C HIS A 358 80.98 119.43 71.03
N ASN A 359 79.97 118.76 71.62
CA ASN A 359 78.50 118.72 71.40
C ASN A 359 77.83 118.48 70.01
N GLN A 360 77.07 117.36 69.99
CA GLN A 360 75.70 117.19 69.43
C GLN A 360 75.49 117.19 67.88
N PRO A 361 74.35 116.67 67.35
CA PRO A 361 73.93 115.26 67.30
C PRO A 361 73.39 114.85 65.89
N SER A 362 72.82 113.63 65.79
CA SER A 362 71.78 113.24 64.80
C SER A 362 72.25 113.03 63.34
N SER A 363 71.58 112.28 62.45
CA SER A 363 70.37 111.45 62.45
C SER A 363 70.26 110.84 61.03
N GLY A 364 69.85 109.57 60.92
CA GLY A 364 68.81 109.06 59.99
C GLY A 364 68.96 109.13 58.46
N GLY A 365 68.45 108.09 57.78
CA GLY A 365 67.99 108.13 56.38
C GLY A 365 68.00 106.77 55.65
N ARG A 366 67.10 106.56 54.67
CA ARG A 366 66.72 105.26 54.06
C ARG A 366 66.00 105.48 52.72
N THR A 367 66.32 104.72 51.66
CA THR A 367 65.54 104.69 50.38
C THR A 367 65.61 103.34 49.64
N THR A 368 64.60 103.05 48.80
CA THR A 368 64.22 101.74 48.23
C THR A 368 64.22 101.77 46.70
N ILE A 369 64.72 100.72 46.01
CA ILE A 369 64.70 100.60 44.54
C ILE A 369 64.13 99.22 44.12
N THR A 370 63.21 99.22 43.15
CA THR A 370 62.43 98.07 42.66
C THR A 370 63.06 97.47 41.39
N THR A 371 63.32 96.17 41.35
CA THR A 371 63.79 95.48 40.12
C THR A 371 62.93 94.27 39.77
N LYS A 372 62.55 94.18 38.48
CA LYS A 372 61.75 93.09 37.90
C LYS A 372 62.60 91.83 37.69
N LYS A 373 62.07 90.67 38.08
CA LYS A 373 62.75 89.37 37.94
C LYS A 373 62.18 88.62 36.73
N TYR A 374 63.03 88.30 35.76
CA TYR A 374 62.69 87.38 34.69
C TYR A 374 62.87 85.95 35.20
N ARG A 375 61.84 85.09 35.07
CA ARG A 375 61.92 83.67 35.42
C ARG A 375 62.06 82.83 34.15
N THR A 376 63.15 82.08 34.07
CA THR A 376 63.45 81.14 32.99
C THR A 376 62.80 79.77 33.25
N GLN A 377 62.06 79.24 32.27
CA GLN A 377 61.59 77.85 32.21
C GLN A 377 62.22 77.15 31.00
N TYR A 378 62.48 75.84 31.12
CA TYR A 378 63.23 75.05 30.13
C TYR A 378 62.31 74.02 29.43
N PRO A 379 61.96 74.23 28.15
CA PRO A 379 61.01 73.38 27.43
C PRO A 379 61.43 71.90 27.29
N ILE A 380 62.73 71.60 27.35
CA ILE A 380 63.28 70.25 27.16
C ILE A 380 62.93 69.28 28.31
N LEU A 381 62.50 69.80 29.47
CA LEU A 381 62.14 68.97 30.62
C LEU A 381 60.79 68.22 30.45
N GLY A 382 59.97 68.61 29.47
CA GLY A 382 58.73 67.91 29.12
C GLY A 382 58.92 66.60 28.33
N LEU A 383 60.15 66.24 27.95
CA LEU A 383 60.46 64.95 27.31
C LEU A 383 60.85 63.85 28.32
N LEU A 384 60.97 64.19 29.60
CA LEU A 384 61.49 63.29 30.64
C LEU A 384 60.39 62.73 31.57
N TYR A 385 59.19 63.34 31.61
CA TYR A 385 58.03 62.89 32.39
C TYR A 385 56.70 63.36 31.78
N ASP A 386 55.67 62.50 31.76
CA ASP A 386 54.35 62.77 31.16
C ASP A 386 53.45 63.74 31.97
N ASP A 387 53.81 64.05 33.23
CA ASP A 387 53.02 64.92 34.13
C ASP A 387 53.53 66.37 34.19
N TYR A 388 54.33 66.83 33.22
CA TYR A 388 54.83 68.21 33.22
C TYR A 388 53.74 69.20 32.78
N GLU A 389 53.02 69.77 33.75
CA GLU A 389 52.01 70.80 33.50
C GLU A 389 52.64 72.09 32.93
N TYR A 390 52.41 72.33 31.64
CA TYR A 390 52.72 73.58 30.96
C TYR A 390 51.81 74.70 31.47
N ILE A 391 52.39 75.70 32.17
CA ILE A 391 51.66 76.88 32.64
C ILE A 391 51.94 78.06 31.68
N PRO A 392 50.91 78.62 31.00
CA PRO A 392 51.08 79.73 30.05
C PRO A 392 51.63 81.02 30.69
N PRO A 393 52.40 81.84 29.94
CA PRO A 393 53.04 83.03 30.49
C PRO A 393 52.01 84.17 30.66
N GLY A 394 51.49 84.35 31.88
CA GLY A 394 50.57 85.46 32.17
C GLY A 394 50.38 85.84 33.65
N SER A 395 51.03 85.17 34.61
CA SER A 395 50.84 85.45 36.04
C SER A 395 52.08 86.03 36.71
N ASP A 396 52.16 87.36 36.76
CA ASP A 396 53.21 88.11 37.46
C ASP A 396 53.15 87.86 38.98
N THR A 397 54.20 87.27 39.54
CA THR A 397 54.37 87.08 40.99
C THR A 397 55.50 87.99 41.49
N GLN A 398 55.15 88.98 42.34
CA GLN A 398 56.09 89.96 42.91
C GLN A 398 56.62 89.50 44.27
N THR A 399 57.91 89.69 44.54
CA THR A 399 58.55 89.45 45.86
C THR A 399 59.28 90.71 46.31
N ILE A 400 59.08 91.12 47.56
CA ILE A 400 59.68 92.33 48.16
C ILE A 400 60.83 91.92 49.08
N MET A 401 62.00 92.53 48.91
CA MET A 401 63.20 92.35 49.76
C MET A 401 63.60 93.74 50.30
N ILE A 402 63.91 93.87 51.59
CA ILE A 402 64.24 95.13 52.27
C ILE A 402 65.71 95.09 52.71
N GLU A 403 66.55 95.93 52.13
CA GLU A 403 67.95 96.15 52.54
C GLU A 403 68.26 97.65 52.65
N LYS A 404 69.15 98.04 53.57
CA LYS A 404 69.38 99.43 54.03
C LYS A 404 70.75 99.91 53.54
N THR A 405 70.77 100.93 52.69
CA THR A 405 71.99 101.64 52.26
C THR A 405 71.69 103.13 52.18
N GLU A 406 72.58 103.94 52.76
CA GLU A 406 72.68 105.37 52.50
C GLU A 406 74.16 105.75 52.46
N ASP A 407 74.50 106.50 51.43
CA ASP A 407 75.82 106.70 50.84
C ASP A 407 75.85 108.17 50.32
N LYS A 408 76.91 108.93 50.65
CA LYS A 408 77.42 110.17 50.00
C LYS A 408 76.56 111.44 50.19
N TRP A 409 77.13 112.63 50.43
CA TRP A 409 77.75 113.51 49.41
C TRP A 409 78.70 114.60 49.96
N THR A 410 79.67 114.94 49.09
CA THR A 410 80.33 116.24 48.79
C THR A 410 81.33 116.93 49.74
N CYS A 411 82.55 117.08 49.19
CA CYS A 411 83.70 117.87 49.63
C CYS A 411 83.45 119.39 49.66
N PRO A 412 84.31 120.10 50.40
CA PRO A 412 85.24 121.08 49.81
C PRO A 412 86.63 120.49 49.55
#